data_AF-A0A7C4VBG5-F1
#
_entry.id   AF-A0A7C4VBG5-F1
#
_cell.length_a   1.000
_cell.length_b   1.000
_cell.length_c   1.000
_cell.angle_alpha   90.00
_cell.angle_beta   90.00
_cell.angle_gamma   90.00
#
_symmetry.space_group_name_H-M   'P 1'
#
loop_
_entity.id
_entity.type
_entity.pdbx_description
1 polymer ?
#
loop_
_entity_poly.entity_id
_entity_poly.type
_entity_poly.pdbx_seq_one_letter_code
_entity_poly.pdbx_strand_id
1 'polypeptide(L)'
;MPRPNAVSVRRAGDDAEILVNGKLFTRYVTRGANKPYFYPLVGPTGVPITRHYPMREVEGETRDHPHHRSFWFTHGDVNGVDFWSESSKAGKTEHSAYEALESGPIFGRLRARVNWIAPDGKKVCEDVREMRVYNTTQGRL
;
A
#
# COMPACT_ATOMS: atom_id res chain seq x y z
N MET A 1 13.82 19.37 -14.42
CA MET A 1 14.07 17.97 -14.81
C MET A 1 14.18 17.11 -13.55
N PRO A 2 13.65 15.86 -13.52
CA PRO A 2 13.85 14.97 -12.37
C PRO A 2 15.35 14.70 -12.19
N ARG A 3 15.85 14.75 -10.96
CA ARG A 3 17.27 14.47 -10.69
C ARG A 3 17.53 12.97 -10.86
N PRO A 4 18.62 12.54 -11.53
CA PRO A 4 18.85 11.15 -11.91
C PRO A 4 19.01 10.14 -10.76
N ASN A 5 19.03 10.58 -9.50
CA ASN A 5 19.07 9.73 -8.31
C ASN A 5 18.08 10.27 -7.28
N ALA A 6 16.81 9.93 -7.42
CA ALA A 6 15.77 10.44 -6.53
C ALA A 6 14.61 9.45 -6.38
N VAL A 7 14.02 9.48 -5.19
CA VAL A 7 12.71 8.90 -4.90
C VAL A 7 11.67 9.99 -5.10
N SER A 8 10.73 9.74 -5.99
CA SER A 8 9.58 10.61 -6.24
C SER A 8 8.36 9.99 -5.58
N VAL A 9 7.67 10.76 -4.75
CA VAL A 9 6.40 10.40 -4.12
C VAL A 9 5.37 11.43 -4.57
N ARG A 10 4.34 10.99 -5.28
CA ARG A 10 3.35 11.89 -5.90
C ARG A 10 1.95 11.32 -5.86
N ARG A 11 0.96 12.21 -5.89
CA ARG A 11 -0.45 11.83 -6.09
C ARG A 11 -0.67 11.22 -7.47
N ALA A 12 -1.61 10.28 -7.54
CA ALA A 12 -2.11 9.66 -8.76
C ALA A 12 -3.63 9.47 -8.62
N GLY A 13 -4.38 10.56 -8.78
CA GLY A 13 -5.78 10.63 -8.35
C GLY A 13 -5.87 10.59 -6.82
N ASP A 14 -6.77 9.76 -6.30
CA ASP A 14 -6.88 9.50 -4.85
C ASP A 14 -5.66 8.76 -4.30
N ASP A 15 -4.97 7.99 -5.15
CA ASP A 15 -3.82 7.17 -4.79
C ASP A 15 -2.50 7.95 -4.78
N ALA A 16 -1.41 7.25 -4.46
CA ALA A 16 -0.06 7.79 -4.58
C ALA A 16 0.91 6.79 -5.21
N GLU A 17 1.80 7.27 -6.05
CA GLU A 17 2.89 6.50 -6.65
C GLU A 17 4.22 6.85 -5.99
N ILE A 18 5.05 5.84 -5.84
CA ILE A 18 6.45 5.99 -5.46
C ILE A 18 7.30 5.44 -6.59
N LEU A 19 8.19 6.29 -7.10
CA LEU A 19 9.12 5.97 -8.16
C LEU A 19 10.56 6.10 -7.65
N VAL A 20 11.43 5.19 -8.05
CA VAL A 20 12.87 5.24 -7.78
C VAL A 20 13.60 5.43 -9.11
N ASN A 21 14.31 6.55 -9.26
CA ASN A 21 15.00 6.94 -10.48
C ASN A 21 14.07 6.94 -11.71
N GLY A 22 12.85 7.46 -11.53
CA GLY A 22 11.83 7.57 -12.58
C GLY A 22 11.11 6.27 -12.94
N LYS A 23 11.44 5.13 -12.32
CA LYS A 23 10.75 3.85 -12.51
C LYS A 23 9.80 3.58 -11.36
N LEU A 24 8.62 3.04 -11.66
CA LEU A 24 7.63 2.67 -10.64
C LEU A 24 8.26 1.65 -9.67
N PHE A 25 8.20 1.98 -8.38
CA PHE A 25 8.54 1.06 -7.30
C PHE A 25 7.26 0.46 -6.72
N THR A 26 6.30 1.30 -6.34
CA THR A 26 4.97 0.85 -5.95
C THR A 26 3.93 1.95 -6.03
N ARG A 27 2.64 1.57 -5.96
CA ARG A 27 1.51 2.48 -5.83
C ARG A 27 0.73 2.12 -4.57
N TYR A 28 0.49 3.12 -3.73
CA TYR A 28 -0.43 3.04 -2.60
C TYR A 28 -1.86 3.25 -3.11
N VAL A 29 -2.63 2.17 -3.13
CA VAL A 29 -4.03 2.15 -3.55
C VAL A 29 -4.91 2.36 -2.33
N THR A 30 -5.76 3.40 -2.38
CA THR A 30 -6.53 3.89 -1.24
C THR A 30 -7.93 3.31 -1.14
N ARG A 31 -8.51 2.87 -2.26
CA ARG A 31 -9.90 2.40 -2.39
C ARG A 31 -10.00 1.11 -3.21
N GLY A 32 -11.19 0.50 -3.23
CA GLY A 32 -11.48 -0.69 -4.03
C GLY A 32 -11.20 -2.03 -3.34
N ALA A 33 -10.80 -1.99 -2.06
CA ALA A 33 -10.61 -3.15 -1.20
C ALA A 33 -11.01 -2.81 0.25
N ASN A 34 -11.00 -3.78 1.16
CA ASN A 34 -11.27 -3.54 2.59
C ASN A 34 -10.13 -2.79 3.32
N LYS A 35 -8.99 -2.60 2.66
CA LYS A 35 -7.76 -2.04 3.23
C LYS A 35 -7.02 -1.29 2.14
N PRO A 36 -6.31 -0.19 2.45
CA PRO A 36 -5.30 0.34 1.56
C PRO A 36 -4.13 -0.63 1.45
N TYR A 37 -3.54 -0.70 0.26
CA TYR A 37 -2.45 -1.64 -0.03
C TYR A 37 -1.47 -1.04 -1.04
N PHE A 38 -0.30 -1.66 -1.17
CA PHE A 38 0.74 -1.28 -2.11
C PHE A 38 0.85 -2.32 -3.22
N TYR A 39 0.60 -1.92 -4.47
CA TYR A 39 0.65 -2.83 -5.61
C TYR A 39 0.93 -2.10 -6.93
N PRO A 40 1.78 -2.66 -7.82
CA PRO A 40 2.70 -3.76 -7.56
C PRO A 40 3.83 -3.34 -6.61
N LEU A 41 4.52 -4.28 -5.98
CA LEU A 41 5.83 -4.02 -5.37
C LEU A 41 6.91 -4.49 -6.34
N VAL A 42 7.61 -3.56 -6.98
CA VAL A 42 8.52 -3.84 -8.10
C VAL A 42 9.96 -3.89 -7.61
N GLY A 43 10.60 -5.04 -7.80
CA GLY A 43 11.99 -5.27 -7.43
C GLY A 43 13.01 -4.57 -8.35
N PRO A 44 14.31 -4.67 -8.02
CA PRO A 44 15.39 -4.01 -8.76
C PRO A 44 15.50 -4.43 -10.23
N THR A 45 15.05 -5.64 -10.57
CA THR A 45 15.03 -6.18 -11.94
C THR A 45 13.87 -5.65 -12.78
N GLY A 46 12.95 -4.87 -12.20
CA GLY A 46 11.71 -4.46 -12.84
C GLY A 46 10.60 -5.51 -12.77
N VAL A 47 10.86 -6.66 -12.12
CA VAL A 47 9.87 -7.72 -11.91
C VAL A 47 9.15 -7.50 -10.58
N PRO A 48 7.81 -7.64 -10.51
CA PRO A 48 7.07 -7.64 -9.25
C PRO A 48 7.55 -8.76 -8.31
N ILE A 49 7.73 -8.46 -7.03
CA ILE A 49 8.19 -9.43 -6.02
C ILE A 49 7.04 -10.05 -5.21
N THR A 50 5.82 -9.56 -5.42
CA THR A 50 4.58 -10.12 -4.89
C THR A 50 3.71 -10.62 -6.03
N ARG A 51 2.90 -11.65 -5.78
CA ARG A 51 1.89 -12.13 -6.75
C ARG A 51 0.89 -11.04 -7.16
N HIS A 52 0.23 -11.26 -8.28
CA HIS A 52 -0.75 -10.33 -8.85
C HIS A 52 -2.16 -10.50 -8.29
N TYR A 53 -2.58 -11.72 -7.96
CA TYR A 53 -3.88 -12.01 -7.39
C TYR A 53 -4.02 -11.37 -5.99
N PRO A 54 -5.16 -10.74 -5.67
CA PRO A 54 -6.41 -10.63 -6.47
C PRO A 54 -6.51 -9.38 -7.36
N MET A 55 -5.48 -8.54 -7.45
CA MET A 55 -5.52 -7.30 -8.23
C MET A 55 -5.56 -7.55 -9.74
N ARG A 56 -4.99 -8.68 -10.19
CA ARG A 56 -5.05 -9.16 -11.58
C ARG A 56 -4.98 -10.68 -11.60
N GLU A 57 -5.73 -11.31 -12.50
CA GLU A 57 -5.61 -12.74 -12.75
C GLU A 57 -4.42 -13.02 -13.69
N VAL A 58 -3.54 -13.93 -13.28
CA VAL A 58 -2.36 -14.37 -14.04
C VAL A 58 -2.36 -15.90 -14.06
N GLU A 59 -2.09 -16.49 -15.22
CA GLU A 59 -1.99 -17.94 -15.37
C GLU A 59 -0.92 -18.51 -14.43
N GLY A 60 -1.26 -19.62 -13.76
CA GLY A 60 -0.39 -20.27 -12.77
C GLY A 60 -0.47 -19.70 -11.35
N GLU A 61 -1.09 -18.55 -11.12
CA GLU A 61 -1.35 -18.06 -9.75
C GLU A 61 -2.60 -18.70 -9.14
N THR A 62 -2.55 -19.01 -7.84
CA THR A 62 -3.70 -19.47 -7.07
C THR A 62 -4.69 -18.32 -6.82
N ARG A 63 -5.98 -18.65 -6.80
CA ARG A 63 -7.08 -17.71 -6.51
C ARG A 63 -7.54 -17.76 -5.05
N ASP A 64 -6.62 -18.11 -4.16
CA ASP A 64 -6.87 -18.25 -2.73
C ASP A 64 -6.53 -16.95 -1.98
N HIS A 65 -7.03 -16.81 -0.76
CA HIS A 65 -6.71 -15.69 0.13
C HIS A 65 -6.81 -14.30 -0.56
N PRO A 66 -8.02 -13.88 -1.02
CA PRO A 66 -8.21 -12.60 -1.70
C PRO A 66 -7.92 -11.37 -0.81
N HIS A 67 -7.69 -11.57 0.48
CA HIS A 67 -7.24 -10.52 1.39
C HIS A 67 -5.71 -10.28 1.33
N HIS A 68 -4.92 -11.17 0.71
CA HIS A 68 -3.46 -11.02 0.55
C HIS A 68 -3.08 -10.14 -0.65
N ARG A 69 -3.41 -8.85 -0.57
CA ARG A 69 -3.20 -7.86 -1.65
C ARG A 69 -1.77 -7.29 -1.66
N SER A 70 -0.80 -8.07 -2.14
CA SER A 70 0.61 -7.64 -2.19
C SER A 70 1.10 -7.22 -0.80
N PHE A 71 1.46 -5.95 -0.58
CA PHE A 71 1.94 -5.42 0.69
C PHE A 71 0.90 -4.51 1.34
N TRP A 72 0.51 -4.83 2.57
CA TRP A 72 -0.55 -4.16 3.33
C TRP A 72 -0.35 -4.41 4.83
N PHE A 73 -1.10 -3.70 5.67
CA PHE A 73 -1.04 -3.83 7.12
C PHE A 73 -2.45 -3.86 7.72
N THR A 74 -2.67 -4.76 8.68
CA THR A 74 -3.89 -4.83 9.52
C THR A 74 -3.66 -5.72 10.75
N HIS A 75 -4.70 -5.90 11.56
CA HIS A 75 -4.78 -6.85 12.68
C HIS A 75 -5.97 -7.80 12.48
N GLY A 76 -5.85 -9.01 13.01
CA GLY A 76 -6.90 -10.03 12.94
C GLY A 76 -8.09 -9.74 13.84
N ASP A 77 -7.87 -9.19 15.03
CA ASP A 77 -8.93 -8.77 15.96
C ASP A 77 -8.55 -7.41 16.54
N VAL A 78 -9.47 -6.45 16.48
CA VAL A 78 -9.39 -5.19 17.24
C VAL A 78 -10.75 -4.95 17.90
N ASN A 79 -10.79 -5.05 19.22
CA ASN A 79 -12.01 -4.92 20.02
C ASN A 79 -13.14 -5.87 19.59
N GLY A 80 -12.81 -7.13 19.24
CA GLY A 80 -13.78 -8.15 18.84
C GLY A 80 -14.23 -8.04 17.38
N VAL A 81 -13.57 -7.19 16.57
CA VAL A 81 -13.86 -7.01 15.15
C VAL A 81 -12.69 -7.52 14.31
N ASP A 82 -13.01 -8.36 13.32
CA ASP A 82 -12.05 -8.85 12.34
C ASP A 82 -11.71 -7.78 11.29
N PHE A 83 -10.44 -7.43 11.15
CA PHE A 83 -9.93 -6.51 10.11
C PHE A 83 -8.96 -7.17 9.13
N TRP A 84 -8.75 -8.49 9.23
CA TRP A 84 -7.88 -9.27 8.36
C TRP A 84 -8.65 -9.82 7.15
N SER A 85 -9.82 -10.40 7.37
CA SER A 85 -10.60 -10.98 6.27
C SER A 85 -11.23 -9.91 5.35
N GLU A 86 -11.68 -10.34 4.18
CA GLU A 86 -12.46 -9.53 3.23
C GLU A 86 -13.90 -10.05 3.10
N SER A 87 -14.53 -10.37 4.23
CA SER A 87 -15.94 -10.79 4.27
C SER A 87 -16.87 -9.59 4.51
N SER A 88 -18.18 -9.79 4.30
CA SER A 88 -19.21 -8.80 4.63
C SER A 88 -19.39 -8.56 6.14
N LYS A 89 -18.82 -9.43 6.98
CA LYS A 89 -18.87 -9.34 8.46
C LYS A 89 -17.60 -8.74 9.05
N ALA A 90 -16.57 -8.51 8.23
CA ALA A 90 -15.31 -7.92 8.66
C ALA A 90 -15.40 -6.38 8.66
N GLY A 91 -14.65 -5.76 9.55
CA GLY A 91 -14.35 -4.34 9.51
C GLY A 91 -13.45 -4.01 8.31
N LYS A 92 -13.31 -2.71 8.06
CA LYS A 92 -12.46 -2.15 7.01
C LYS A 92 -11.47 -1.16 7.60
N THR A 93 -10.28 -1.12 7.01
CA THR A 93 -9.36 0.00 7.22
C THR A 93 -9.49 0.93 6.03
N GLU A 94 -9.70 2.22 6.27
CA GLU A 94 -10.03 3.19 5.23
C GLU A 94 -9.02 4.34 5.25
N HIS A 95 -8.36 4.59 4.13
CA HIS A 95 -7.50 5.75 3.99
C HIS A 95 -8.32 7.03 4.21
N SER A 96 -7.92 7.85 5.19
CA SER A 96 -8.62 9.08 5.54
C SER A 96 -7.88 10.34 5.11
N ALA A 97 -6.55 10.34 5.19
CA ALA A 97 -5.74 11.48 4.75
C ALA A 97 -4.30 11.07 4.42
N TYR A 98 -3.66 11.81 3.52
CA TYR A 98 -2.21 11.83 3.43
C TYR A 98 -1.68 12.93 4.35
N GLU A 99 -0.84 12.56 5.30
CA GLU A 99 -0.14 13.50 6.17
C GLU A 99 1.15 14.01 5.54
N ALA A 100 1.80 13.16 4.72
CA ALA A 100 3.00 13.53 3.99
C ALA A 100 3.12 12.75 2.68
N LEU A 101 3.53 13.45 1.62
CA LEU A 101 4.01 12.89 0.36
C LEU A 101 5.28 13.65 -0.02
N GLU A 102 6.42 13.08 0.31
CA GLU A 102 7.71 13.77 0.24
C GLU A 102 8.66 13.03 -0.69
N SER A 103 9.19 13.78 -1.65
CA SER A 103 10.23 13.31 -2.57
C SER A 103 11.60 13.75 -2.08
N GLY A 104 12.63 12.97 -2.37
CA GLY A 104 13.99 13.29 -1.96
C GLY A 104 15.07 12.54 -2.74
N PRO A 105 16.31 13.03 -2.73
CA PRO A 105 17.42 12.39 -3.44
C PRO A 105 17.84 11.05 -2.82
N ILE A 106 17.69 10.93 -1.49
CA ILE A 106 18.09 9.73 -0.73
C ILE A 106 16.88 8.84 -0.45
N PHE A 107 15.77 9.41 0.01
CA PHE A 107 14.55 8.67 0.30
C PHE A 107 13.31 9.48 -0.07
N GLY A 108 12.20 8.77 -0.21
CA GLY A 108 10.86 9.35 -0.28
C GLY A 108 10.00 8.81 0.85
N ARG A 109 9.03 9.61 1.28
CA ARG A 109 8.12 9.28 2.39
C ARG A 109 6.67 9.44 1.98
N LEU A 110 5.88 8.42 2.29
CA LEU A 110 4.44 8.46 2.28
C LEU A 110 3.95 8.24 3.70
N ARG A 111 3.16 9.16 4.23
CA ARG A 111 2.53 9.03 5.54
C ARG A 111 1.03 9.18 5.37
N ALA A 112 0.27 8.19 5.81
CA ALA A 112 -1.18 8.12 5.63
C ALA A 112 -1.88 7.81 6.94
N ARG A 113 -2.97 8.52 7.20
CA ARG A 113 -3.90 8.24 8.29
C ARG A 113 -4.95 7.26 7.80
N VAL A 114 -5.27 6.27 8.61
CA VAL A 114 -6.21 5.19 8.27
C VAL A 114 -7.19 4.96 9.42
N ASN A 115 -8.47 5.05 9.11
CA ASN A 115 -9.56 4.76 10.04
C ASN A 115 -9.87 3.27 10.07
N TRP A 116 -10.16 2.72 11.24
CA TRP A 116 -10.62 1.34 11.38
C TRP A 116 -12.12 1.37 11.66
N ILE A 117 -12.92 0.93 10.69
CA ILE A 117 -14.38 1.01 10.69
C ILE A 117 -14.96 -0.39 10.87
N ALA A 118 -15.74 -0.59 11.93
CA ALA A 118 -16.48 -1.81 12.18
C ALA A 118 -17.61 -2.04 11.15
N PRO A 119 -18.15 -3.26 11.03
CA PRO A 119 -19.24 -3.56 10.09
C PRO A 119 -20.50 -2.70 10.27
N ASP A 120 -20.74 -2.20 11.47
CA ASP A 120 -21.85 -1.31 11.81
C ASP A 120 -21.58 0.17 11.46
N GLY A 121 -20.42 0.47 10.87
CA GLY A 121 -19.99 1.82 10.50
C GLY A 121 -19.29 2.60 11.62
N LYS A 122 -19.18 2.03 12.82
CA LYS A 122 -18.50 2.70 13.94
C LYS A 122 -16.99 2.71 13.74
N LYS A 123 -16.36 3.88 13.92
CA LYS A 123 -14.89 3.97 14.01
C LYS A 123 -14.43 3.35 15.33
N VAL A 124 -13.62 2.29 15.24
CA VAL A 124 -13.04 1.56 16.36
C VAL A 124 -11.75 2.21 16.83
N CYS A 125 -10.86 2.54 15.89
CA CYS A 125 -9.61 3.24 16.14
C CYS A 125 -9.10 3.95 14.88
N GLU A 126 -7.90 4.51 14.98
CA GLU A 126 -7.17 5.11 13.88
C GLU A 126 -5.68 4.79 14.04
N ASP A 127 -4.99 4.59 12.92
CA ASP A 127 -3.54 4.53 12.89
C ASP A 127 -2.96 5.55 11.90
N VAL A 128 -1.65 5.76 12.01
CA VAL A 128 -0.86 6.46 11.01
C VAL A 128 0.23 5.54 10.52
N ARG A 129 0.25 5.30 9.22
CA ARG A 129 1.19 4.41 8.53
C ARG A 129 2.20 5.25 7.80
N GLU A 130 3.47 4.92 7.98
CA GLU A 130 4.56 5.58 7.27
C GLU A 130 5.37 4.56 6.47
N MET A 131 5.46 4.80 5.17
CA MET A 131 6.36 4.06 4.29
C MET A 131 7.48 4.97 3.84
N ARG A 132 8.72 4.51 4.03
CA ARG A 132 9.93 5.16 3.52
C ARG A 132 10.59 4.24 2.52
N VAL A 133 10.91 4.79 1.36
CA VAL A 133 11.64 4.08 0.30
C VAL A 133 12.98 4.78 0.13
N TYR A 134 14.07 4.02 0.23
CA TYR A 134 15.43 4.54 0.11
C TYR A 134 16.02 4.18 -1.25
N ASN A 135 16.61 5.16 -1.91
CA ASN A 135 17.42 4.96 -3.11
C ASN A 135 18.84 4.60 -2.68
N THR A 136 19.07 3.32 -2.37
CA THR A 136 20.41 2.83 -2.02
C THR A 136 21.12 2.25 -3.24
N THR A 137 22.45 2.33 -3.26
CA THR A 137 23.29 1.77 -4.33
C THR A 137 23.54 0.26 -4.17
N GLN A 138 23.27 -0.30 -2.98
CA GLN A 138 23.59 -1.69 -2.64
C GLN A 138 22.36 -2.60 -2.48
N GLY A 139 21.14 -2.08 -2.64
CA GLY A 139 19.92 -2.88 -2.62
C GLY A 139 18.66 -2.07 -2.87
N ARG A 140 17.68 -2.68 -3.52
CA ARG A 140 16.31 -2.16 -3.63
C ARG A 140 15.36 -3.25 -3.17
N LEU A 141 14.43 -2.91 -2.29
CA LEU A 141 13.30 -3.74 -1.83
C LEU A 141 12.12 -2.83 -1.54
#